data_AF-A0A2N9LWN2-F1
#
_entry.id   AF-A0A2N9LWN2-F1
#
_cell.length_a   1.000
_cell.length_b   1.000
_cell.length_c   1.000
_cell.angle_alpha   90.00
_cell.angle_beta   90.00
_cell.angle_gamma   90.00
#
_symmetry.space_group_name_H-M   'P 1'
#
loop_
_entity.id
_entity.type
_entity.pdbx_description
1 polymer ?
#
loop_
_entity_poly.entity_id
_entity_poly.type
_entity_poly.pdbx_seq_one_letter_code
_entity_poly.pdbx_strand_id
1 'polypeptide(L)'
;MLRKALLTFALALLALGLGSWLGGARGAWPMVLWGALLTAAVLFERWRYSGASATSKDAWQPTSERFVDPESGQPMQVWYNPSTGQRRYQALPQEDRPAA
;
A
#
# COMPACT_ATOMS: atom_id res chain seq x y z
N MET A 1 -1.82 -6.35 10.30
CA MET A 1 -2.86 -6.93 11.19
C MET A 1 -4.04 -5.97 11.41
N LEU A 2 -3.79 -4.67 11.65
CA LEU A 2 -4.82 -3.64 11.84
C LEU A 2 -5.92 -3.62 10.77
N ARG A 3 -5.55 -3.62 9.47
CA ARG A 3 -6.55 -3.59 8.38
C ARG A 3 -7.52 -4.78 8.41
N LYS A 4 -7.03 -5.98 8.70
CA LYS A 4 -7.88 -7.18 8.81
C LYS A 4 -8.85 -7.05 9.99
N ALA A 5 -8.37 -6.56 11.13
CA ALA A 5 -9.19 -6.31 12.32
C ALA A 5 -10.27 -5.25 12.08
N LEU A 6 -9.92 -4.15 11.39
CA LEU A 6 -10.87 -3.10 11.03
C LEU A 6 -11.95 -3.61 10.06
N LEU A 7 -11.56 -4.40 9.05
CA LEU A 7 -12.52 -4.99 8.11
C LEU A 7 -13.48 -5.95 8.81
N THR A 8 -12.97 -6.83 9.68
CA THR A 8 -13.82 -7.77 10.45
C THR A 8 -14.79 -7.03 11.36
N PHE A 9 -14.32 -5.94 12.01
CA PHE A 9 -15.16 -5.12 12.87
C PHE A 9 -16.24 -4.38 12.07
N ALA A 10 -15.88 -3.77 10.93
CA ALA A 10 -16.83 -3.07 10.06
C ALA A 10 -17.91 -4.01 9.50
N LEU A 11 -17.53 -5.22 9.08
CA LEU A 11 -18.48 -6.23 8.61
C LEU A 11 -19.41 -6.72 9.73
N ALA A 12 -18.89 -6.92 10.95
CA ALA A 12 -19.72 -7.29 12.09
C ALA A 12 -20.74 -6.20 12.43
N LEU A 13 -20.32 -4.93 12.45
CA LEU A 13 -21.21 -3.78 12.64
C LEU A 13 -22.29 -3.71 11.56
N LEU A 14 -21.91 -3.89 10.30
CA LEU A 14 -22.83 -3.88 9.17
C LEU A 14 -23.87 -5.01 9.27
N ALA A 15 -23.43 -6.24 9.59
CA ALA A 15 -24.30 -7.39 9.73
C ALA A 15 -25.30 -7.24 10.90
N LEU A 16 -24.83 -6.76 12.05
CA LEU A 16 -25.68 -6.49 13.22
C LEU A 16 -26.69 -5.36 12.94
N GLY A 17 -26.25 -4.31 12.26
CA GLY A 17 -27.11 -3.21 11.83
C GLY A 17 -28.19 -3.69 10.85
N LEU A 18 -27.83 -4.47 9.83
CA LEU A 18 -28.80 -5.01 8.86
C LEU A 18 -29.78 -5.97 9.52
N GLY A 19 -29.30 -6.89 10.37
CA GLY A 19 -30.16 -7.82 11.09
C GLY A 19 -31.20 -7.10 11.96
N SER A 20 -30.76 -6.06 12.69
CA SER A 20 -31.65 -5.24 13.50
C SER A 20 -32.66 -4.46 12.66
N TRP A 21 -32.22 -3.88 11.53
CA TRP A 21 -33.07 -3.12 10.62
C TRP A 21 -34.14 -3.99 9.96
N LEU A 22 -33.75 -5.18 9.47
CA LEU A 22 -34.67 -6.18 8.90
C LEU A 22 -35.63 -6.75 9.95
N GLY A 23 -35.20 -6.84 11.21
CA GLY A 23 -36.03 -7.22 12.35
C GLY A 23 -37.05 -6.16 12.81
N GLY A 24 -37.15 -5.03 12.09
CA GLY A 24 -38.15 -3.99 12.34
C GLY A 24 -37.63 -2.79 13.17
N ALA A 25 -36.40 -2.84 13.68
CA ALA A 25 -35.79 -1.70 14.36
C ALA A 25 -35.31 -0.67 13.33
N ARG A 26 -36.24 0.14 12.81
CA ARG A 26 -35.96 1.20 11.82
C ARG A 26 -34.89 2.21 12.27
N GLY A 27 -34.67 2.33 13.59
CA GLY A 27 -33.59 3.14 14.18
C GLY A 27 -32.17 2.60 13.97
N ALA A 28 -32.00 1.37 13.46
CA ALA A 28 -30.68 0.77 13.20
C ALA A 28 -30.00 1.27 11.91
N TRP A 29 -30.67 2.11 11.11
CA TRP A 29 -30.14 2.65 9.86
C TRP A 29 -28.78 3.36 9.98
N PRO A 30 -28.42 4.07 11.08
CA PRO A 30 -27.10 4.69 11.21
C PRO A 30 -25.98 3.64 11.37
N MET A 31 -26.25 2.52 12.05
CA MET A 31 -25.28 1.42 12.16
C MET A 31 -25.00 0.79 10.80
N VAL A 32 -26.03 0.62 9.97
CA VAL A 32 -25.88 0.12 8.59
C VAL A 32 -25.01 1.09 7.78
N LEU A 33 -25.30 2.39 7.86
CA LEU A 33 -24.54 3.42 7.16
C LEU A 33 -23.07 3.45 7.57
N TRP A 34 -22.79 3.47 8.88
CA TRP A 34 -21.41 3.49 9.37
C TRP A 34 -20.66 2.20 9.06
N GLY A 35 -21.30 1.03 9.20
CA GLY A 35 -20.71 -0.25 8.81
C GLY A 35 -20.39 -0.31 7.32
N ALA A 36 -21.29 0.19 6.47
CA ALA A 36 -21.10 0.23 5.02
C ALA A 36 -20.00 1.21 4.63
N LEU A 37 -19.98 2.41 5.23
CA LEU A 37 -18.97 3.44 4.97
C LEU A 37 -17.57 2.97 5.36
N LEU A 38 -17.41 2.39 6.56
CA LEU A 38 -16.13 1.84 7.01
C LEU A 38 -15.66 0.69 6.12
N THR A 39 -16.57 -0.21 5.73
CA THR A 39 -16.25 -1.31 4.82
C THR A 39 -15.78 -0.78 3.47
N ALA A 40 -16.51 0.19 2.90
CA ALA A 40 -16.16 0.83 1.63
C ALA A 40 -14.81 1.55 1.70
N ALA A 41 -14.53 2.29 2.79
CA ALA A 41 -13.26 2.98 2.99
C ALA A 41 -12.07 2.01 3.05
N VAL A 42 -12.18 0.89 3.78
CA VAL A 42 -11.12 -0.13 3.88
C VAL A 42 -10.92 -0.85 2.55
N LEU A 43 -11.98 -1.13 1.80
CA LEU A 43 -11.89 -1.71 0.46
C LEU A 43 -11.26 -0.73 -0.54
N PHE A 44 -11.60 0.55 -0.46
CA PHE A 44 -11.00 1.60 -1.27
C PHE A 44 -9.51 1.77 -0.98
N GLU A 45 -9.13 1.81 0.30
CA GLU A 45 -7.72 1.79 0.72
C GLU A 45 -7.01 0.57 0.15
N ARG A 46 -7.60 -0.63 0.28
CA ARG A 46 -7.02 -1.85 -0.29
C ARG A 46 -6.84 -1.71 -1.79
N TRP A 47 -7.83 -1.24 -2.54
CA TRP A 47 -7.72 -1.07 -3.98
C TRP A 47 -6.62 -0.07 -4.36
N ARG A 48 -6.61 1.10 -3.71
CA ARG A 48 -5.65 2.18 -3.98
C ARG A 48 -4.20 1.81 -3.67
N TYR A 49 -3.96 1.04 -2.62
CA TYR A 49 -2.61 0.61 -2.23
C TYR A 49 -2.20 -0.74 -2.84
N SER A 50 -3.13 -1.66 -3.12
CA SER A 50 -2.78 -2.95 -3.76
C SER A 50 -2.46 -2.78 -5.24
N GLY A 51 -3.07 -1.79 -5.93
CA GLY A 51 -2.70 -1.43 -7.30
C GLY A 51 -1.26 -0.93 -7.44
N ALA A 52 -0.68 -0.37 -6.38
CA ALA A 52 0.70 0.10 -6.38
C ALA A 52 1.74 -1.05 -6.25
N SER A 53 1.32 -2.24 -5.80
CA SER A 53 2.24 -3.36 -5.54
C SER A 53 2.25 -4.44 -6.64
N ALA A 54 1.29 -4.43 -7.59
CA ALA A 54 1.05 -5.57 -8.48
C ALA A 54 1.57 -5.41 -9.92
N THR A 55 1.89 -4.20 -10.41
CA THR A 55 2.03 -4.02 -11.88
C THR A 55 3.33 -3.38 -12.37
N SER A 56 4.36 -3.14 -11.55
CA SER A 56 5.48 -2.35 -12.08
C SER A 56 6.87 -2.88 -11.71
N LYS A 57 7.36 -3.84 -12.48
CA LYS A 57 8.79 -3.82 -12.80
C LYS A 57 9.16 -2.51 -13.55
N ASP A 58 8.20 -1.91 -14.28
CA ASP A 58 8.40 -0.71 -15.11
C ASP A 58 8.22 0.67 -14.44
N ALA A 59 7.82 0.76 -13.16
CA ALA A 59 7.66 2.07 -12.50
C ALA A 59 8.87 2.48 -11.67
N TRP A 60 9.93 1.67 -11.62
CA TRP A 60 11.17 2.09 -10.98
C TRP A 60 11.90 3.04 -11.93
N GLN A 61 12.03 4.29 -11.52
CA GLN A 61 12.72 5.33 -12.28
C GLN A 61 14.09 5.61 -11.63
N PRO A 62 15.19 5.62 -12.40
CA PRO A 62 16.48 6.02 -11.87
C PRO A 62 16.43 7.50 -11.50
N THR A 63 16.95 7.85 -10.33
CA THR A 63 17.13 9.25 -9.93
C THR A 63 18.55 9.71 -10.30
N SER A 64 18.87 10.99 -10.10
CA SER A 64 20.25 11.48 -10.22
C SER A 64 21.10 11.21 -8.97
N GLU A 65 20.51 10.68 -7.89
CA GLU A 65 21.20 10.46 -6.62
C GLU A 65 22.07 9.19 -6.67
N ARG A 66 23.39 9.39 -6.53
CA ARG A 66 24.40 8.33 -6.45
C ARG A 66 25.20 8.50 -5.17
N PHE A 67 25.55 7.39 -4.53
CA PHE A 67 26.40 7.38 -3.34
C PHE A 67 27.27 6.13 -3.32
N VAL A 68 28.34 6.15 -2.55
CA VAL A 68 29.16 4.97 -2.28
C VAL A 68 28.66 4.35 -1.00
N ASP A 69 28.30 3.07 -1.04
CA ASP A 69 27.92 2.34 0.15
C ASP A 69 29.15 2.19 1.08
N PRO A 70 29.12 2.69 2.33
CA PRO A 70 30.25 2.59 3.24
C PRO A 70 30.59 1.16 3.66
N GLU A 71 29.64 0.23 3.57
CA GLU A 71 29.86 -1.18 3.95
C GLU A 71 30.55 -1.97 2.85
N SER A 72 30.11 -1.82 1.59
CA SER A 72 30.67 -2.56 0.45
C SER A 72 31.67 -1.76 -0.40
N GLY A 73 31.74 -0.44 -0.25
CA GLY A 73 32.52 0.45 -1.12
C GLY A 73 31.97 0.57 -2.56
N GLN A 74 30.79 0.00 -2.84
CA GLN A 74 30.22 -0.03 -4.18
C GLN A 74 29.43 1.24 -4.50
N PRO A 75 29.54 1.78 -5.73
CA PRO A 75 28.70 2.88 -6.17
C PRO A 75 27.25 2.40 -6.36
N MET A 76 26.34 3.02 -5.63
CA MET A 76 24.91 2.73 -5.64
C MET A 76 24.15 3.86 -6.35
N GLN A 77 23.13 3.48 -7.12
CA GLN A 77 22.16 4.37 -7.76
C GLN A 77 20.82 4.23 -7.03
N VAL A 78 20.22 5.36 -6.65
CA VAL A 78 18.88 5.37 -6.07
C VAL A 78 17.82 5.31 -7.16
N TRP A 79 16.88 4.38 -6.99
CA TRP A 79 15.67 4.22 -7.81
C TRP A 79 14.44 4.60 -7.01
N TYR A 80 13.52 5.33 -7.64
CA TYR A 80 12.28 5.79 -7.05
C TYR A 80 11.08 5.16 -7.75
N ASN A 81 10.07 4.76 -6.98
CA ASN A 81 8.80 4.31 -7.52
C ASN A 81 7.72 5.37 -7.25
N PRO A 82 7.23 6.12 -8.25
CA PRO A 82 6.25 7.18 -8.07
C PRO A 82 4.86 6.67 -7.68
N SER A 83 4.56 5.39 -7.96
CA SER A 83 3.25 4.81 -7.61
C SER A 83 3.15 4.43 -6.13
N THR A 84 4.27 4.10 -5.49
CA THR A 84 4.33 3.64 -4.09
C THR A 84 5.05 4.62 -3.16
N GLY A 85 5.88 5.51 -3.68
CA GLY A 85 6.79 6.37 -2.91
C GLY A 85 8.05 5.64 -2.38
N GLN A 86 8.26 4.37 -2.76
CA GLN A 86 9.39 3.58 -2.26
C GLN A 86 10.72 3.97 -2.94
N ARG A 87 11.82 3.79 -2.20
CA ARG A 87 13.20 3.95 -2.68
C ARG A 87 13.93 2.61 -2.65
N ARG A 88 14.69 2.31 -3.70
CA ARG A 88 15.53 1.11 -3.81
C ARG A 88 16.94 1.51 -4.20
N TYR A 89 17.92 0.80 -3.64
CA TYR A 89 19.34 0.96 -3.96
C TYR A 89 19.78 -0.20 -4.86
N GLN A 90 20.41 0.12 -5.98
CA GLN A 90 21.02 -0.87 -6.86
C GLN A 90 22.47 -0.49 -7.13
N ALA A 91 23.35 -1.48 -7.07
CA ALA A 91 24.74 -1.31 -7.47
C ALA A 91 24.81 -0.94 -8.96
N LEU A 92 25.64 0.05 -9.28
CA LEU A 92 25.95 0.37 -10.66
C LEU A 92 26.81 -0.76 -11.23
N PRO A 93 26.59 -1.16 -12.51
CA PRO A 93 27.52 -2.04 -13.19
C PRO A 93 28.92 -1.43 -13.11
N GLN A 94 29.87 -2.20 -12.59
CA GLN A 94 31.27 -1.79 -12.54
C GLN A 94 31.78 -1.79 -13.99
N GLU A 95 31.82 -0.62 -14.62
CA GLU A 95 32.56 -0.47 -15.88
C GLU A 95 34.02 -0.83 -15.59
N ASP A 96 34.50 -1.92 -16.19
CA ASP A 96 35.89 -2.35 -16.15
C ASP A 96 36.77 -1.18 -16.61
N ARG A 97 37.32 -0.44 -15.65
CA ARG A 97 38.27 0.64 -15.90
C ARG A 97 39.55 -0.05 -16.43
N PRO A 98 39.98 0.19 -17.68
CA PRO A 98 41.24 -0.38 -18.15
C PRO A 98 42.36 0.17 -17.26
N ALA A 99 43.18 -0.75 -16.74
CA ALA A 99 44.37 -0.41 -15.98
C ALA A 99 45.26 0.49 -16.86
N ALA A 100 45.53 1.70 -16.37
CA ALA A 100 46.51 2.62 -16.96
C ALA A 100 47.92 2.19 -16.56
#